data_AF-A0A0N4YDS6-F1
#
_entry.id   AF-A0A0N4YDS6-F1
#
_cell.length_a   1.000
_cell.length_b   1.000
_cell.length_c   1.000
_cell.angle_alpha   90.00
_cell.angle_beta   90.00
_cell.angle_gamma   90.00
#
_symmetry.space_group_name_H-M   'P 1'
#
loop_
_entity.id
_entity.type
_entity.pdbx_description
1 polymer ?
#
loop_
_entity_poly.entity_id
_entity_poly.type
_entity_poly.pdbx_seq_one_letter_code
_entity_poly.pdbx_strand_id
1 'polypeptide(L)'
;MANQETPLSSRLLQSKPSKRFRRGSPYVVEMSGDGGSLDDAVKLLIEDSQVPAHLKTILGHLLEKANLTEELPSKNRELEAKLQFELAEKKRLLSEIDRLKEALSKKDEASLSSATKLADKL
;
A
#
# COMPACT_ATOMS: atom_id res chain seq x y z
N MET A 1 39.39 -56.84 -51.70
CA MET A 1 38.00 -56.57 -52.13
C MET A 1 37.16 -56.27 -50.91
N ALA A 2 36.29 -55.27 -51.03
CA ALA A 2 35.14 -54.92 -50.18
C ALA A 2 35.39 -54.39 -48.74
N ASN A 3 35.24 -53.06 -48.63
CA ASN A 3 34.77 -52.31 -47.46
C ASN A 3 33.39 -52.82 -47.01
N GLN A 4 33.11 -52.87 -45.71
CA GLN A 4 31.76 -52.60 -45.19
C GLN A 4 31.79 -51.83 -43.87
N GLU A 5 30.98 -50.79 -43.86
CA GLU A 5 30.83 -49.70 -42.92
C GLU A 5 30.21 -50.17 -41.59
N THR A 6 30.70 -49.65 -40.48
CA THR A 6 29.99 -49.74 -39.19
C THR A 6 29.14 -48.48 -39.00
N PRO A 7 27.81 -48.59 -38.86
CA PRO A 7 26.96 -47.44 -38.62
C PRO A 7 26.99 -47.04 -37.15
N LEU A 8 27.20 -45.74 -36.92
CA LEU A 8 26.89 -45.05 -35.67
C LEU A 8 25.36 -45.08 -35.47
N SER A 9 24.89 -45.62 -34.34
CA SER A 9 23.52 -45.33 -33.85
C SER A 9 23.40 -45.49 -32.34
N SER A 10 23.49 -44.33 -31.68
CA SER A 10 22.48 -43.83 -30.73
C SER A 10 21.69 -44.88 -29.94
N ARG A 11 22.24 -45.31 -28.81
CA ARG A 11 21.39 -45.73 -27.68
C ARG A 11 21.29 -44.60 -26.68
N LEU A 12 20.19 -43.84 -26.84
CA LEU A 12 19.59 -43.00 -25.80
C LEU A 12 19.61 -43.76 -24.46
N LEU A 13 20.48 -43.36 -23.54
CA LEU A 13 20.32 -43.69 -22.14
C LEU A 13 19.21 -42.78 -21.59
N GLN A 14 17.95 -43.21 -21.77
CA GLN A 14 16.81 -42.67 -21.05
C GLN A 14 16.95 -43.04 -19.56
N SER A 15 17.73 -42.25 -18.82
CA SER A 15 17.70 -42.28 -17.36
C SER A 15 16.38 -41.63 -16.91
N LYS A 16 15.41 -42.47 -16.54
CA LYS A 16 14.22 -42.01 -15.84
C LYS A 16 14.68 -41.38 -14.51
N PRO A 17 14.19 -40.19 -14.12
CA PRO A 17 14.53 -39.63 -12.82
C PRO A 17 13.95 -40.54 -11.73
N SER A 18 14.81 -40.99 -10.82
CA SER A 18 14.40 -41.76 -9.66
C SER A 18 13.36 -40.96 -8.87
N LYS A 19 12.19 -41.56 -8.65
CA LYS A 19 11.13 -41.01 -7.78
C LYS A 19 11.77 -40.64 -6.44
N ARG A 20 11.88 -39.33 -6.17
CA ARG A 20 12.26 -38.84 -4.83
C ARG A 20 11.13 -39.24 -3.89
N PHE A 21 11.38 -40.22 -3.03
CA PHE A 21 10.55 -40.44 -1.85
C PHE A 21 10.59 -39.14 -1.04
N ARG A 22 9.48 -38.39 -1.04
CA ARG A 22 9.30 -37.33 -0.05
C ARG A 22 9.15 -38.04 1.29
N ARG A 23 10.27 -38.17 2.00
CA ARG A 23 10.26 -38.48 3.43
C ARG A 23 9.41 -37.38 4.07
N GLY A 24 8.21 -37.73 4.50
CA GLY A 24 7.33 -36.81 5.20
C GLY A 24 8.11 -36.19 6.35
N SER A 25 8.17 -34.87 6.39
CA SER A 25 8.69 -34.13 7.53
C SER A 25 7.78 -34.44 8.72
N PRO A 26 8.24 -35.15 9.77
CA PRO A 26 7.41 -35.45 10.92
C PRO A 26 7.68 -34.37 11.96
N TYR A 27 7.06 -33.20 11.80
CA TYR A 27 6.71 -32.29 12.91
C TYR A 27 6.03 -31.04 12.31
N VAL A 28 4.74 -31.15 12.01
CA VAL A 28 3.87 -29.98 12.13
C VAL A 28 3.26 -30.16 13.50
N VAL A 29 3.85 -29.51 14.51
CA VAL A 29 3.14 -29.36 15.78
C VAL A 29 2.04 -28.36 15.48
N GLU A 30 0.84 -28.89 15.30
CA GLU A 30 -0.38 -28.13 15.48
C GLU A 30 -0.41 -27.69 16.95
N MET A 31 0.21 -26.55 17.26
CA MET A 31 -0.08 -25.85 18.51
C MET A 31 -1.47 -25.23 18.36
N SER A 32 -2.46 -26.06 18.63
CA SER A 32 -3.82 -25.65 18.95
C SER A 32 -3.80 -25.04 20.36
N GLY A 33 -3.62 -23.73 20.44
CA GLY A 33 -3.66 -22.99 21.68
C GLY A 33 -3.12 -21.59 21.45
N ASP A 34 -4.02 -20.60 21.48
CA ASP A 34 -3.73 -19.15 21.52
C ASP A 34 -2.41 -18.76 20.83
N GLY A 35 -2.42 -18.73 19.49
CA GLY A 35 -1.23 -18.44 18.71
C GLY A 35 -0.71 -17.04 19.04
N GLY A 36 0.32 -16.98 19.87
CA GLY A 36 0.90 -15.73 20.36
C GLY A 36 1.23 -14.76 19.23
N SER A 37 1.11 -13.46 19.50
CA SER A 37 1.40 -12.40 18.54
C SER A 37 2.80 -12.55 17.95
N LEU A 38 2.99 -12.15 16.69
CA LEU A 38 4.31 -12.10 16.06
C LEU A 38 5.29 -11.28 16.90
N ASP A 39 4.82 -10.20 17.53
CA ASP A 39 5.60 -9.39 18.46
C ASP A 39 6.15 -10.21 19.63
N ASP A 40 5.33 -11.09 20.18
CA ASP A 40 5.70 -11.90 21.35
C ASP A 40 6.67 -13.03 20.94
N ALA A 41 6.46 -13.62 19.76
CA ALA A 41 7.41 -14.59 19.20
C ALA A 41 8.78 -13.96 18.90
N VAL A 42 8.81 -12.72 18.37
CA VAL A 42 10.05 -12.00 18.10
C VAL A 42 10.74 -11.58 19.40
N LYS A 43 10.00 -11.14 20.43
CA LYS A 43 10.59 -10.85 21.76
C LYS A 43 11.30 -12.07 22.34
N LEU A 44 10.67 -13.25 22.30
CA LEU A 44 11.29 -14.50 22.78
C LEU A 44 12.58 -14.83 22.02
N LEU A 45 12.61 -14.62 20.70
CA LEU A 45 13.80 -14.83 19.88
C LEU A 45 14.92 -13.81 20.15
N ILE A 46 14.57 -12.58 20.50
CA ILE A 46 15.54 -11.54 20.88
C ILE A 46 16.17 -11.85 22.24
N GLU A 47 15.41 -12.45 23.16
CA GLU A 47 15.90 -12.83 24.49
C GLU A 47 16.74 -14.11 24.48
N ASP A 48 16.56 -14.99 23.48
CA ASP A 48 17.31 -16.24 23.38
C ASP A 48 18.82 -16.02 23.15
N SER A 49 19.63 -16.45 24.11
CA SER A 49 21.10 -16.43 24.08
C SER A 49 21.73 -17.21 22.92
N GLN A 50 21.04 -18.20 22.36
CA GLN A 50 21.52 -19.03 21.23
C GLN A 50 21.41 -18.30 19.89
N VAL A 51 20.57 -17.27 19.79
CA VAL A 51 20.36 -16.52 18.55
C VAL A 51 21.52 -15.53 18.36
N PRO A 52 22.24 -15.61 17.23
CA PRO A 52 23.28 -14.64 16.91
C PRO A 52 22.77 -13.20 16.88
N ALA A 53 23.57 -12.27 17.40
CA ALA A 53 23.21 -10.85 17.52
C ALA A 53 22.73 -10.22 16.19
N HIS A 54 23.40 -10.53 15.08
CA HIS A 54 23.03 -10.01 13.76
C HIS A 54 21.62 -10.47 13.32
N LEU A 55 21.19 -11.68 13.68
CA LEU A 55 19.84 -12.16 13.40
C LEU A 55 18.80 -11.43 14.26
N LYS A 56 19.10 -11.14 15.53
CA LYS A 56 18.23 -10.34 16.40
C LYS A 56 17.99 -8.95 15.82
N THR A 57 19.04 -8.31 15.32
CA THR A 57 18.94 -7.01 14.64
C THR A 57 18.07 -7.08 13.39
N ILE A 58 18.26 -8.10 12.55
CA ILE A 58 17.44 -8.31 11.35
C ILE A 58 15.97 -8.50 11.73
N LEU A 59 15.68 -9.33 12.74
CA LEU A 59 14.32 -9.56 13.22
C LEU A 59 13.66 -8.28 13.74
N GLY A 60 14.40 -7.46 14.52
CA GLY A 60 13.91 -6.16 14.97
C GLY A 60 13.53 -5.24 13.81
N HIS A 61 14.41 -5.09 12.81
CA HIS A 61 14.11 -4.27 11.63
C HIS A 61 12.95 -4.80 10.79
N LEU A 62 12.81 -6.12 10.67
CA LEU A 62 11.69 -6.72 9.95
C LEU A 62 10.37 -6.47 10.67
N LEU A 63 10.35 -6.54 12.01
CA LEU A 63 9.18 -6.26 12.81
C LEU A 63 8.77 -4.79 12.72
N GLU A 64 9.73 -3.87 12.87
CA GLU A 64 9.50 -2.44 12.67
C GLU A 64 8.91 -2.14 11.29
N LYS A 65 9.48 -2.76 10.24
CA LYS A 65 8.95 -2.62 8.88
C LYS A 65 7.55 -3.19 8.73
N ALA A 66 7.25 -4.35 9.32
CA ALA A 66 5.93 -4.95 9.27
C ALA A 66 4.88 -4.00 9.88
N ASN A 67 5.17 -3.46 11.06
CA ASN A 67 4.28 -2.51 11.75
C ASN A 67 4.07 -1.24 10.91
N LEU A 68 5.14 -0.68 10.35
CA LEU A 68 5.03 0.47 9.45
C LEU A 68 4.21 0.15 8.19
N THR A 69 4.38 -1.02 7.59
CA THR A 69 3.59 -1.42 6.42
C THR A 69 2.12 -1.61 6.71
N GLU A 70 1.75 -1.90 7.96
CA GLU A 70 0.35 -1.98 8.40
C GLU A 70 -0.23 -0.59 8.71
N GLU A 71 0.54 0.28 9.36
CA GLU A 71 0.09 1.62 9.73
C GLU A 71 0.00 2.59 8.54
N LEU A 72 0.97 2.55 7.62
CA LEU A 72 1.09 3.53 6.54
C LEU A 72 -0.15 3.56 5.61
N PRO A 73 -0.73 2.43 5.17
CA PRO A 73 -1.94 2.44 4.35
C PRO A 73 -3.13 3.10 5.06
N SER A 74 -3.26 2.86 6.37
CA SER A 74 -4.35 3.43 7.17
C SER A 74 -4.20 4.94 7.31
N LYS A 75 -3.00 5.41 7.67
CA LYS A 75 -2.67 6.84 7.72
C LYS A 75 -2.83 7.51 6.35
N ASN A 76 -2.44 6.83 5.27
CA ASN A 76 -2.58 7.38 3.92
C ASN A 76 -4.06 7.57 3.54
N ARG A 77 -4.91 6.59 3.80
CA ARG A 77 -6.37 6.71 3.59
C ARG A 77 -6.99 7.85 4.40
N GLU A 78 -6.57 8.02 5.65
CA GLU A 78 -7.03 9.12 6.50
C GLU A 78 -6.64 10.49 5.90
N LEU A 79 -5.40 10.62 5.45
CA LEU A 79 -4.90 11.84 4.82
C LEU A 79 -5.60 12.13 3.49
N GLU A 80 -5.85 11.11 2.66
CA GLU A 80 -6.61 11.23 1.43
C GLU A 80 -8.05 11.70 1.71
N ALA A 81 -8.72 11.15 2.72
CA ALA A 81 -10.06 11.57 3.10
C ALA A 81 -10.10 13.03 3.57
N LYS A 82 -9.14 13.44 4.41
CA LYS A 82 -8.99 14.85 4.83
C LYS A 82 -8.75 15.77 3.64
N LEU A 83 -7.87 15.38 2.72
CA LEU A 83 -7.57 16.17 1.53
C LEU A 83 -8.83 16.37 0.66
N GLN A 84 -9.62 15.31 0.45
CA GLN A 84 -10.86 15.41 -0.33
C GLN A 84 -11.89 16.33 0.32
N PHE A 85 -12.02 16.25 1.65
CA PHE A 85 -12.89 17.14 2.42
C PHE A 85 -12.48 18.61 2.24
N GLU A 86 -11.20 18.92 2.46
CA GLU A 86 -10.66 20.28 2.34
C GLU A 86 -10.81 20.83 0.91
N LEU A 87 -10.62 20.00 -0.11
CA LEU A 87 -10.85 20.40 -1.51
C LEU A 87 -12.32 20.72 -1.80
N ALA A 88 -13.24 19.93 -1.26
CA ALA A 88 -14.67 20.18 -1.40
C ALA A 88 -15.08 21.47 -0.68
N GLU A 89 -14.57 21.71 0.53
CA GLU A 89 -14.82 22.93 1.28
C GLU A 89 -14.24 24.15 0.57
N LYS A 90 -13.00 24.09 0.10
CA LYS A 90 -12.39 25.15 -0.70
C LYS A 90 -13.24 25.50 -1.92
N LYS A 91 -13.74 24.49 -2.65
CA LYS A 91 -14.60 24.70 -3.81
C LYS A 91 -15.91 25.40 -3.42
N ARG A 92 -16.53 24.97 -2.33
CA ARG A 92 -17.76 25.60 -1.78
C ARG A 92 -17.52 27.07 -1.44
N LEU A 93 -16.43 27.36 -0.74
CA LEU A 93 -16.07 28.73 -0.33
C LEU A 93 -15.80 29.64 -1.54
N LEU A 94 -15.11 29.13 -2.57
CA LEU A 94 -14.91 29.89 -3.81
C LEU A 94 -16.23 30.22 -4.50
N SER A 95 -17.15 29.25 -4.61
CA SER A 95 -18.48 29.50 -5.18
C SER A 95 -19.27 30.53 -4.38
N GLU A 96 -19.13 30.54 -3.05
CA GLU A 96 -19.80 31.54 -2.20
C GLU A 96 -19.18 32.93 -2.40
N ILE A 97 -17.84 33.03 -2.48
CA ILE A 97 -17.15 34.28 -2.78
C ILE A 97 -17.63 34.85 -4.12
N ASP A 98 -17.75 34.01 -5.15
CA ASP A 98 -18.19 34.47 -6.48
C ASP A 98 -19.64 34.98 -6.45
N ARG A 99 -20.54 34.27 -5.76
CA ARG A 99 -21.92 34.74 -5.54
C ARG A 99 -21.99 36.07 -4.81
N LEU A 100 -21.18 36.24 -3.76
CA LEU A 100 -21.14 37.48 -2.98
C LEU A 100 -20.60 38.64 -3.82
N LYS A 101 -19.57 38.40 -4.66
CA LYS A 101 -19.06 39.39 -5.60
C LYS A 101 -20.12 39.82 -6.61
N GLU A 102 -20.87 38.87 -7.18
CA GLU A 102 -21.97 39.18 -8.10
C GLU A 102 -23.08 39.99 -7.43
N ALA A 103 -23.44 39.64 -6.19
CA ALA A 103 -24.47 40.36 -5.43
C ALA A 103 -24.05 41.80 -5.13
N LEU A 104 -22.78 42.02 -4.78
CA LEU A 104 -22.22 43.35 -4.56
C LEU A 104 -22.22 44.18 -5.85
N SER A 105 -21.74 43.61 -6.96
CA SER A 105 -21.75 44.30 -8.26
C SER A 105 -23.16 44.75 -8.65
N LYS A 106 -24.16 43.88 -8.49
CA LYS A 106 -25.58 44.21 -8.78
C LYS A 106 -26.13 45.30 -7.85
N LYS A 107 -25.73 45.29 -6.57
CA LYS A 107 -26.15 46.32 -5.61
C LYS A 107 -25.56 47.69 -5.96
N ASP A 108 -24.30 47.74 -6.38
CA ASP A 108 -23.65 48.97 -6.80
C ASP A 108 -24.31 49.55 -8.06
N GLU A 109 -24.63 48.70 -9.04
CA GLU A 109 -25.38 49.09 -10.25
C GLU A 109 -26.79 49.62 -9.93
N ALA A 110 -27.52 48.94 -9.03
CA ALA A 110 -28.86 49.37 -8.61
C ALA A 110 -28.83 50.71 -7.87
N SER A 111 -27.80 50.94 -7.04
CA SER A 111 -27.62 52.19 -6.30
C SER A 111 -27.30 53.36 -7.24
N LEU A 112 -26.45 53.14 -8.24
CA LEU A 112 -26.13 54.14 -9.28
C LEU A 112 -27.36 54.47 -10.16
N SER A 113 -28.12 53.46 -10.57
CA SER A 113 -29.35 53.66 -11.37
C SER A 113 -30.44 54.42 -10.61
N SER A 114 -30.56 54.23 -9.30
CA SER A 114 -31.52 54.97 -8.47
C SER A 114 -31.10 56.43 -8.29
N ALA A 115 -29.80 56.69 -8.14
CA ALA A 115 -29.28 58.05 -7.99
C ALA A 115 -29.48 58.90 -9.27
N THR A 116 -29.24 58.32 -10.45
CA THR A 116 -29.41 59.03 -11.72
C THR A 116 -30.89 59.35 -12.02
N LYS A 117 -31.80 58.41 -11.74
CA LYS A 117 -33.26 58.65 -11.89
C LYS A 117 -33.83 59.73 -10.97
N LEU A 118 -33.20 60.00 -9.84
CA LEU A 118 -33.55 61.10 -8.94
C LEU A 118 -33.02 62.44 -9.45
N ALA A 119 -31.82 62.45 -10.04
CA ALA A 119 -31.23 63.65 -10.63
C ALA A 119 -32.02 64.15 -11.85
N ASP A 120 -32.55 63.24 -12.69
CA ASP A 120 -33.35 63.60 -13.88
C ASP A 120 -34.77 64.13 -13.56
N LYS A 121 -35.21 64.09 -12.29
CA LYS A 121 -36.54 64.54 -11.86
C LYS A 121 -36.56 65.91 -11.18
N LEU A 122 -35.42 66.56 -11.04
CA LEU A 122 -35.25 67.92 -10.50
C LEU A 122 -35.03 68.91 -11.65
#